data_AF-A0A847ESR0-F1
#
_entry.id   AF-A0A847ESR0-F1
#
_cell.length_a   1.000
_cell.length_b   1.000
_cell.length_c   1.000
_cell.angle_alpha   90.00
_cell.angle_beta   90.00
_cell.angle_gamma   90.00
#
_symmetry.space_group_name_H-M   'P 1'
#
loop_
_entity.id
_entity.type
_entity.pdbx_description
1 polymer ?
#
loop_
_entity_poly.entity_id
_entity_poly.type
_entity_poly.pdbx_seq_one_letter_code
_entity_poly.pdbx_strand_id
1 'polypeptide(L)'
;MEKTKEVSKKVETPKAETVNKGYKTELPELLTFLQAGAHFGHKKSAWSPKMSKYIYEVRNGIHIIDIVKSRKLLSTALEELGKVVDKGNVLIVGTKGQAAGIIESMAQEVGAFYITKRWPGGLFTNFDAIKGSVQTLVKMEEKLASGGEGLVKKEVLLMKSNVERLNKIYEGIKFMDELPQFLIVIDSMVEKNAINEARIAGVPVIALIDTNCDPDLVDFPIPANDDSIKSINLYVNLFGEIVKQGKKSASLVALRKNHKANLESMQLKYEQEKEREEKMEEEERLRLKAMREGKVTSATTGVVRVLKKEKNLEEEFAAAEAVKAETNSKKIEDLGLTTRVEKALLENGLKTLDDLVGKSKEDLVEIKGIGEKAAEEIVKAIK
;
A
#
# COMPACT_ATOMS: atom_id res chain seq x y z
N MET A 1 -4.44 11.49 68.41
CA MET A 1 -5.69 11.06 67.72
C MET A 1 -5.56 11.49 66.27
N GLU A 2 -5.19 10.54 65.41
CA GLU A 2 -4.84 10.74 64.01
C GLU A 2 -6.06 11.09 63.16
N LYS A 3 -5.91 12.08 62.28
CA LYS A 3 -6.89 12.42 61.23
C LYS A 3 -6.63 11.53 60.02
N THR A 4 -7.49 10.56 59.77
CA THR A 4 -7.50 9.75 58.54
C THR A 4 -8.00 10.58 57.36
N LYS A 5 -7.18 10.70 56.32
CA LYS A 5 -7.55 11.28 55.01
C LYS A 5 -8.41 10.27 54.25
N GLU A 6 -9.63 10.66 53.87
CA GLU A 6 -10.44 9.91 52.91
C GLU A 6 -9.87 10.08 51.49
N VAL A 7 -9.51 8.95 50.87
CA VAL A 7 -9.06 8.90 49.48
C VAL A 7 -10.28 8.77 48.57
N SER A 8 -10.51 9.78 47.74
CA SER A 8 -11.56 9.81 46.72
C SER A 8 -11.43 8.63 45.74
N LYS A 9 -12.46 7.78 45.66
CA LYS A 9 -12.57 6.72 44.65
C LYS A 9 -12.57 7.33 43.24
N LYS A 10 -11.63 6.91 42.40
CA LYS A 10 -11.65 7.16 40.95
C LYS A 10 -12.95 6.59 40.38
N VAL A 11 -13.77 7.45 39.78
CA VAL A 11 -14.91 7.05 38.96
C VAL A 11 -14.34 6.44 37.68
N GLU A 12 -14.39 5.12 37.59
CA GLU A 12 -14.10 4.41 36.35
C GLU A 12 -15.22 4.72 35.36
N THR A 13 -14.91 5.50 34.33
CA THR A 13 -15.81 5.67 33.19
C THR A 13 -15.92 4.34 32.44
N PRO A 14 -17.13 3.87 32.09
CA PRO A 14 -17.28 2.64 31.33
C PRO A 14 -16.59 2.81 29.97
N LYS A 15 -15.64 1.93 29.66
CA LYS A 15 -15.06 1.83 28.31
C LYS A 15 -16.22 1.60 27.34
N ALA A 16 -16.37 2.48 26.35
CA ALA A 16 -17.34 2.30 25.30
C ALA A 16 -17.05 0.97 24.58
N GLU A 17 -17.96 0.01 24.69
CA GLU A 17 -17.92 -1.21 23.88
C GLU A 17 -18.09 -0.77 22.42
N THR A 18 -17.02 -0.87 21.64
CA THR A 18 -17.09 -0.71 20.18
C THR A 18 -18.02 -1.80 19.64
N VAL A 19 -19.22 -1.41 19.24
CA VAL A 19 -20.14 -2.26 18.49
C VAL A 19 -19.42 -2.71 17.24
N ASN A 20 -19.04 -3.99 17.19
CA ASN A 20 -18.41 -4.59 16.01
C ASN A 20 -19.36 -4.38 14.85
N LYS A 21 -18.97 -3.53 13.89
CA LYS A 21 -19.61 -3.49 12.58
C LYS A 21 -19.35 -4.86 11.96
N GLY A 22 -20.32 -5.77 12.10
CA GLY A 22 -20.24 -7.06 11.44
C GLY A 22 -20.31 -6.80 9.94
N TYR A 23 -19.16 -6.83 9.27
CA TYR A 23 -19.10 -6.82 7.82
C TYR A 23 -19.80 -8.09 7.32
N LYS A 24 -21.00 -7.92 6.77
CA LYS A 24 -21.80 -9.03 6.23
C LYS A 24 -21.61 -9.05 4.72
N THR A 25 -21.04 -10.13 4.22
CA THR A 25 -21.14 -10.50 2.81
C THR A 25 -22.34 -11.41 2.60
N GLU A 26 -23.04 -11.21 1.49
CA GLU A 26 -24.08 -12.13 1.05
C GLU A 26 -23.42 -13.45 0.65
N LEU A 27 -23.71 -14.51 1.40
CA LEU A 27 -23.19 -15.84 1.08
C LEU A 27 -23.85 -16.37 -0.19
N PRO A 28 -23.07 -16.76 -1.21
CA PRO A 28 -23.64 -17.32 -2.43
C PRO A 28 -24.53 -18.52 -2.16
N GLU A 29 -25.44 -18.76 -3.11
CA GLU A 29 -26.28 -19.95 -3.09
C GLU A 29 -25.43 -21.21 -3.34
N LEU A 30 -25.93 -22.36 -2.87
CA LEU A 30 -25.25 -23.64 -3.06
C LEU A 30 -24.99 -23.96 -4.54
N LEU A 31 -25.89 -23.52 -5.42
CA LEU A 31 -25.75 -23.70 -6.86
C LEU A 31 -24.50 -23.02 -7.42
N THR A 32 -24.12 -21.86 -6.90
CA THR A 32 -22.92 -21.12 -7.35
C THR A 32 -21.64 -21.90 -7.03
N PHE A 33 -21.54 -22.52 -5.86
CA PHE A 33 -20.41 -23.37 -5.49
C PHE A 33 -20.33 -24.62 -6.37
N LEU A 34 -21.48 -25.21 -6.72
CA LEU A 34 -21.55 -26.34 -7.64
C LEU A 34 -21.11 -25.96 -9.06
N GLN A 35 -21.57 -24.83 -9.58
CA GLN A 35 -21.19 -24.30 -10.90
C GLN A 35 -19.71 -23.93 -10.98
N ALA A 36 -19.12 -23.43 -9.89
CA ALA A 36 -17.69 -23.15 -9.78
C ALA A 36 -16.83 -24.43 -9.71
N GLY A 37 -17.44 -25.59 -9.47
CA GLY A 37 -16.74 -26.87 -9.31
C GLY A 37 -16.05 -27.03 -7.97
N ALA A 38 -16.50 -26.31 -6.92
CA ALA A 38 -15.90 -26.35 -5.59
C ALA A 38 -16.08 -27.70 -4.86
N HIS A 39 -17.01 -28.53 -5.33
CA HIS A 39 -17.37 -29.82 -4.73
C HIS A 39 -16.47 -30.98 -5.17
N PHE A 40 -15.66 -30.80 -6.21
CA PHE A 40 -14.72 -31.82 -6.62
C PHE A 40 -13.49 -31.80 -5.72
N GLY A 41 -13.10 -32.95 -5.20
CA GLY A 41 -11.80 -33.13 -4.56
C GLY A 41 -10.86 -33.97 -5.43
N HIS A 42 -9.84 -34.51 -4.79
CA HIS A 42 -8.85 -35.38 -5.41
C HIS A 42 -9.33 -36.84 -5.55
N LYS A 43 -8.48 -37.66 -6.19
CA LYS A 43 -8.69 -39.11 -6.37
C LYS A 43 -8.70 -39.85 -5.03
N LYS A 44 -9.43 -40.96 -4.96
CA LYS A 44 -9.53 -41.84 -3.77
C LYS A 44 -8.18 -42.28 -3.18
N SER A 45 -7.14 -42.42 -4.01
CA SER A 45 -5.81 -42.82 -3.56
C SER A 45 -5.01 -41.71 -2.87
N ALA A 46 -5.37 -40.44 -3.08
CA ALA A 46 -4.61 -39.28 -2.62
C ALA A 46 -5.27 -38.56 -1.44
N TRP A 47 -6.20 -39.22 -0.73
CA TRP A 47 -6.99 -38.60 0.32
C TRP A 47 -6.36 -38.73 1.72
N SER A 48 -6.68 -37.78 2.58
CA SER A 48 -6.35 -37.75 4.00
C SER A 48 -7.53 -38.31 4.81
N PRO A 49 -7.33 -39.35 5.67
CA PRO A 49 -8.42 -39.94 6.46
C PRO A 49 -9.17 -38.93 7.37
N LYS A 50 -8.48 -37.88 7.81
CA LYS A 50 -9.05 -36.82 8.65
C LYS A 50 -10.09 -35.95 7.91
N MET A 51 -10.06 -35.95 6.58
CA MET A 51 -11.04 -35.27 5.73
C MET A 51 -12.37 -36.02 5.60
N SER A 52 -12.48 -37.24 6.13
CA SER A 52 -13.70 -38.06 6.08
C SER A 52 -14.97 -37.33 6.52
N LYS A 53 -14.89 -36.47 7.55
CA LYS A 53 -16.04 -35.66 8.02
C LYS A 53 -16.57 -34.65 6.99
N TYR A 54 -15.75 -34.23 6.03
CA TYR A 54 -16.08 -33.23 5.01
C TYR A 54 -16.35 -33.83 3.63
N ILE A 55 -16.08 -35.12 3.44
CA ILE A 55 -16.36 -35.83 2.19
C ILE A 55 -17.80 -36.35 2.24
N TYR A 56 -18.56 -36.09 1.18
CA TYR A 56 -19.94 -36.53 1.02
C TYR A 56 -20.01 -37.96 0.46
N GLU A 57 -19.42 -38.18 -0.72
CA GLU A 57 -19.36 -39.50 -1.36
C GLU A 57 -18.12 -39.64 -2.26
N VAL A 58 -17.91 -40.82 -2.84
CA VAL A 58 -16.92 -41.05 -3.88
C VAL A 58 -17.63 -41.44 -5.16
N ARG A 59 -17.47 -40.65 -6.22
CA ARG A 59 -18.09 -40.92 -7.53
C ARG A 59 -17.01 -41.01 -8.60
N ASN A 60 -17.02 -42.08 -9.39
CA ASN A 60 -16.04 -42.30 -10.46
C ASN A 60 -14.57 -42.21 -9.99
N GLY A 61 -14.29 -42.61 -8.74
CA GLY A 61 -12.95 -42.57 -8.15
C GLY A 61 -12.48 -41.19 -7.67
N ILE A 62 -13.32 -40.15 -7.77
CA ILE A 62 -13.07 -38.80 -7.27
C ILE A 62 -13.91 -38.56 -6.01
N HIS A 63 -13.33 -37.92 -5.00
CA HIS A 63 -14.07 -37.52 -3.81
C HIS A 63 -14.95 -36.31 -4.10
N ILE A 64 -16.18 -36.34 -3.59
CA ILE A 64 -17.09 -35.21 -3.62
C ILE A 64 -17.13 -34.61 -2.20
N ILE A 65 -16.80 -33.33 -2.11
CA ILE A 65 -16.81 -32.55 -0.87
C ILE A 65 -18.23 -32.10 -0.54
N ASP A 66 -18.60 -32.15 0.74
CA ASP A 66 -19.88 -31.67 1.24
C ASP A 66 -19.91 -30.13 1.29
N ILE A 67 -20.51 -29.53 0.27
CA ILE A 67 -20.65 -28.07 0.14
C ILE A 67 -21.55 -27.47 1.23
N VAL A 68 -22.50 -28.23 1.78
CA VAL A 68 -23.38 -27.72 2.86
C VAL A 68 -22.56 -27.46 4.11
N LYS A 69 -21.63 -28.37 4.45
CA LYS A 69 -20.67 -28.16 5.54
C LYS A 69 -19.68 -27.04 5.20
N SER A 70 -19.15 -27.04 3.98
CA SER A 70 -18.23 -25.98 3.52
C SER A 70 -18.83 -24.57 3.66
N ARG A 71 -20.08 -24.37 3.24
CA ARG A 71 -20.78 -23.08 3.34
C ARG A 71 -20.94 -22.60 4.78
N LYS A 72 -21.19 -23.50 5.73
CA LYS A 72 -21.28 -23.16 7.17
C LYS A 72 -19.92 -22.70 7.73
N LEU A 73 -18.86 -23.44 7.39
CA LEU A 73 -17.49 -23.10 7.80
C LEU A 73 -17.02 -21.79 7.16
N LEU A 74 -17.36 -21.57 5.89
CA LEU A 74 -17.10 -20.32 5.18
C LEU A 74 -17.79 -19.13 5.86
N SER A 75 -19.05 -19.25 6.27
CA SER A 75 -19.75 -18.19 7.03
C SER A 75 -18.96 -17.80 8.28
N THR A 76 -18.55 -18.80 9.05
CA THR A 76 -17.79 -18.59 10.30
C THR A 76 -16.45 -17.92 10.02
N ALA A 77 -15.75 -18.37 8.98
CA ALA A 77 -14.48 -17.80 8.55
C ALA A 77 -14.61 -16.33 8.10
N LEU A 78 -15.64 -15.99 7.31
CA LEU A 78 -15.88 -14.61 6.85
C LEU A 78 -16.26 -13.67 8.01
N GLU A 79 -17.03 -14.16 8.98
CA GLU A 79 -17.36 -13.41 10.18
C GLU A 79 -16.12 -13.07 11.02
N GLU A 80 -15.22 -14.05 11.23
CA GLU A 80 -13.95 -13.81 11.93
C GLU A 80 -13.02 -12.90 11.15
N LEU A 81 -12.95 -13.05 9.82
CA LEU A 81 -12.18 -12.16 8.95
C LEU A 81 -12.68 -10.72 9.09
N GLY A 82 -13.99 -10.49 9.06
CA GLY A 82 -14.59 -9.16 9.23
C GLY A 82 -14.21 -8.49 10.56
N LYS A 83 -14.05 -9.24 11.65
CA LYS A 83 -13.64 -8.69 12.96
C LYS A 83 -12.19 -8.21 12.99
N VAL A 84 -11.33 -8.73 12.12
CA VAL A 84 -9.88 -8.48 12.12
C VAL A 84 -9.45 -7.45 11.08
N VAL A 85 -10.20 -7.34 9.98
CA VAL A 85 -9.90 -6.46 8.84
C VAL A 85 -9.74 -4.98 9.20
N ASP A 86 -10.41 -4.49 10.25
CA ASP A 86 -10.21 -3.10 10.73
C ASP A 86 -9.00 -2.92 11.64
N LYS A 87 -8.57 -3.98 12.33
CA LYS A 87 -7.52 -3.94 13.35
C LYS A 87 -6.15 -4.15 12.72
N GLY A 88 -6.05 -5.11 11.79
CA GLY A 88 -4.79 -5.68 11.34
C GLY A 88 -4.65 -5.76 9.84
N ASN A 89 -3.44 -6.11 9.42
CA ASN A 89 -3.14 -6.46 8.04
C ASN A 89 -3.60 -7.90 7.79
N VAL A 90 -4.16 -8.16 6.60
CA VAL A 90 -4.50 -9.50 6.13
C VAL A 90 -3.50 -9.91 5.04
N LEU A 91 -2.94 -11.11 5.18
CA LEU A 91 -2.02 -11.69 4.22
C LEU A 91 -2.68 -12.86 3.51
N ILE A 92 -2.63 -12.86 2.17
CA ILE A 92 -3.19 -13.92 1.33
C ILE A 92 -2.06 -14.67 0.64
N VAL A 93 -2.00 -15.99 0.81
CA VAL A 93 -0.93 -16.84 0.31
C VAL A 93 -1.50 -17.89 -0.61
N GLY A 94 -0.89 -18.04 -1.78
CA GLY A 94 -1.13 -19.18 -2.66
C GLY A 94 -0.11 -19.19 -3.79
N THR A 95 0.84 -20.12 -3.72
CA THR A 95 1.92 -20.25 -4.73
C THR A 95 1.55 -21.14 -5.91
N LYS A 96 0.42 -21.86 -5.82
CA LYS A 96 -0.10 -22.69 -6.91
C LYS A 96 -0.38 -21.83 -8.15
N GLY A 97 0.02 -22.30 -9.33
CA GLY A 97 -0.09 -21.54 -10.57
C GLY A 97 -1.51 -21.08 -10.92
N GLN A 98 -2.53 -21.88 -10.56
CA GLN A 98 -3.95 -21.56 -10.74
C GLN A 98 -4.44 -20.44 -9.80
N ALA A 99 -3.83 -20.31 -8.61
CA ALA A 99 -4.20 -19.34 -7.60
C ALA A 99 -3.42 -18.03 -7.70
N ALA A 100 -2.13 -18.12 -8.06
CA ALA A 100 -1.18 -17.01 -8.04
C ALA A 100 -1.71 -15.75 -8.76
N GLY A 101 -2.20 -15.88 -10.00
CA GLY A 101 -2.70 -14.75 -10.77
C GLY A 101 -3.99 -14.13 -10.22
N ILE A 102 -4.89 -14.97 -9.69
CA ILE A 102 -6.16 -14.54 -9.10
C ILE A 102 -5.89 -13.74 -7.82
N ILE A 103 -5.06 -14.29 -6.93
CA ILE A 103 -4.70 -13.64 -5.67
C ILE A 103 -4.01 -12.29 -5.94
N GLU A 104 -3.07 -12.24 -6.88
CA GLU A 104 -2.34 -11.03 -7.24
C GLU A 104 -3.29 -9.92 -7.71
N SER A 105 -4.17 -10.23 -8.68
CA SER A 105 -5.14 -9.26 -9.21
C SER A 105 -6.09 -8.76 -8.13
N MET A 106 -6.66 -9.69 -7.34
CA MET A 106 -7.62 -9.31 -6.29
C MET A 106 -6.94 -8.48 -5.20
N ALA A 107 -5.76 -8.89 -4.73
CA ALA A 107 -5.06 -8.19 -3.67
C ALA A 107 -4.58 -6.79 -4.09
N GLN A 108 -4.24 -6.59 -5.36
CA GLN A 108 -3.92 -5.28 -5.91
C GLN A 108 -5.15 -4.37 -5.98
N GLU A 109 -6.31 -4.89 -6.40
CA GLU A 109 -7.57 -4.14 -6.48
C GLU A 109 -8.09 -3.76 -5.09
N VAL A 110 -8.14 -4.74 -4.19
CA VAL A 110 -8.75 -4.60 -2.87
C VAL A 110 -7.82 -3.89 -1.89
N GLY A 111 -6.50 -4.05 -2.02
CA GLY A 111 -5.54 -3.55 -1.04
C GLY A 111 -5.26 -4.54 0.08
N ALA A 112 -5.04 -5.81 -0.26
CA ALA A 112 -4.55 -6.84 0.66
C ALA A 112 -3.05 -7.11 0.44
N PHE A 113 -2.34 -7.59 1.45
CA PHE A 113 -0.99 -8.13 1.27
C PHE A 113 -1.08 -9.54 0.68
N TYR A 114 -0.12 -9.91 -0.16
CA TYR A 114 -0.16 -11.20 -0.84
C TYR A 114 1.21 -11.84 -1.07
N ILE A 115 1.24 -13.17 -1.23
CA ILE A 115 2.41 -13.94 -1.64
C ILE A 115 1.97 -15.00 -2.64
N THR A 116 2.48 -14.92 -3.87
CA THR A 116 2.00 -15.74 -5.01
C THR A 116 3.07 -16.58 -5.68
N LYS A 117 4.35 -16.31 -5.45
CA LYS A 117 5.45 -17.07 -6.10
C LYS A 117 6.07 -18.08 -5.16
N ARG A 118 6.66 -17.61 -4.06
CA ARG A 118 7.34 -18.46 -3.08
C ARG A 118 7.22 -17.85 -1.71
N TRP A 119 6.89 -18.68 -0.72
CA TRP A 119 6.94 -18.30 0.69
C TRP A 119 8.37 -17.93 1.11
N PRO A 120 8.63 -16.69 1.56
CA PRO A 120 9.90 -16.34 2.18
C PRO A 120 9.93 -16.94 3.58
N GLY A 121 10.79 -17.94 3.79
CA GLY A 121 10.94 -18.57 5.10
C GLY A 121 11.36 -17.54 6.16
N GLY A 122 10.70 -17.61 7.31
CA GLY A 122 10.94 -16.70 8.43
C GLY A 122 10.17 -15.39 8.37
N LEU A 123 9.09 -15.29 7.58
CA LEU A 123 8.26 -14.09 7.52
C LEU A 123 7.67 -13.74 8.88
N PHE A 124 7.19 -14.74 9.62
CA PHE A 124 6.60 -14.53 10.93
C PHE A 124 7.64 -14.61 12.06
N THR A 125 8.68 -15.44 11.92
CA THR A 125 9.66 -15.67 12.99
C THR A 125 10.85 -14.71 12.95
N ASN A 126 11.19 -14.15 11.78
CA ASN A 126 12.32 -13.25 11.56
C ASN A 126 11.90 -12.04 10.69
N PHE A 127 10.80 -11.40 11.09
CA PHE A 127 10.19 -10.32 10.33
C PHE A 127 11.13 -9.12 10.12
N ASP A 128 11.91 -8.74 11.13
CA ASP A 128 12.79 -7.57 11.06
C ASP A 128 13.88 -7.68 9.98
N ALA A 129 14.45 -8.88 9.81
CA ALA A 129 15.45 -9.10 8.75
C ALA A 129 14.82 -9.06 7.34
N ILE A 130 13.59 -9.57 7.21
CA ILE A 130 12.84 -9.51 5.95
C ILE A 130 12.44 -8.06 5.66
N LYS A 131 11.99 -7.30 6.65
CA LYS A 131 11.71 -5.88 6.54
C LYS A 131 12.95 -5.10 6.07
N GLY A 132 14.12 -5.39 6.62
CA GLY A 132 15.39 -4.85 6.14
C GLY A 132 15.66 -5.19 4.67
N SER A 133 15.44 -6.44 4.27
CA SER A 133 15.60 -6.88 2.88
C SER A 133 14.63 -6.18 1.91
N VAL A 134 13.39 -5.94 2.35
CA VAL A 134 12.37 -5.20 1.60
C VAL A 134 12.77 -3.73 1.45
N GLN A 135 13.29 -3.10 2.50
CA GLN A 135 13.80 -1.73 2.41
C GLN A 135 15.00 -1.62 1.46
N THR A 136 15.90 -2.61 1.46
CA THR A 136 16.98 -2.67 0.47
C THR A 136 16.43 -2.79 -0.96
N LEU A 137 15.37 -3.58 -1.17
CA LEU A 137 14.69 -3.68 -2.46
C LEU A 137 14.15 -2.33 -2.93
N VAL A 138 13.43 -1.60 -2.06
CA VAL A 138 12.89 -0.27 -2.39
C VAL A 138 14.01 0.68 -2.80
N LYS A 139 15.12 0.74 -2.06
CA LYS A 139 16.29 1.56 -2.42
C LYS A 139 16.91 1.17 -3.76
N MET A 140 16.95 -0.12 -4.08
CA MET A 140 17.44 -0.59 -5.39
C MET A 140 16.51 -0.19 -6.53
N GLU A 141 15.19 -0.17 -6.31
CA GLU A 141 14.23 0.33 -7.30
C GLU A 141 14.39 1.83 -7.56
N GLU A 142 14.51 2.62 -6.50
CA GLU A 142 14.74 4.07 -6.60
C GLU A 142 16.05 4.37 -7.33
N LYS A 143 17.12 3.65 -7.01
CA LYS A 143 18.42 3.81 -7.68
C LYS A 143 18.37 3.40 -9.17
N LEU A 144 17.59 2.36 -9.51
CA LEU A 144 17.38 1.99 -10.91
C LEU A 144 16.51 3.02 -11.64
N ALA A 145 15.51 3.60 -10.96
CA ALA A 145 14.65 4.63 -11.51
C ALA A 145 15.43 5.93 -11.79
N SER A 146 16.41 6.27 -10.94
CA SER A 146 17.33 7.40 -11.15
C SER A 146 18.47 7.12 -12.13
N GLY A 147 18.39 6.05 -12.93
CA GLY A 147 19.40 5.73 -13.94
C GLY A 147 20.69 5.06 -13.43
N GLY A 148 20.79 4.75 -12.13
CA GLY A 148 21.93 4.02 -11.58
C GLY A 148 23.22 4.81 -11.52
N GLU A 149 23.15 6.09 -11.14
CA GLU A 149 24.32 6.98 -11.03
C GLU A 149 25.51 6.31 -10.30
N GLY A 150 26.69 6.43 -10.90
CA GLY A 150 27.94 5.89 -10.37
C GLY A 150 28.11 4.37 -10.51
N LEU A 151 27.19 3.66 -11.18
CA LEU A 151 27.32 2.22 -11.46
C LEU A 151 27.77 1.94 -12.90
N VAL A 152 28.53 0.87 -13.05
CA VAL A 152 28.89 0.35 -14.38
C VAL A 152 27.67 -0.30 -15.03
N LYS A 153 27.53 -0.25 -16.36
CA LYS A 153 26.42 -0.90 -17.10
C LYS A 153 26.19 -2.37 -16.69
N LYS A 154 27.29 -3.10 -16.42
CA LYS A 154 27.24 -4.50 -15.92
C LYS A 154 26.61 -4.59 -14.51
N GLU A 155 26.92 -3.65 -13.63
CA GLU A 155 26.35 -3.58 -12.28
C GLU A 155 24.88 -3.17 -12.30
N VAL A 156 24.51 -2.23 -13.18
CA VAL A 156 23.10 -1.87 -13.42
C VAL A 156 22.30 -3.10 -13.89
N LEU A 157 22.84 -3.90 -14.80
CA LEU A 157 22.20 -5.13 -15.27
C LEU A 157 22.02 -6.15 -14.14
N LEU A 158 23.06 -6.35 -13.31
CA LEU A 158 23.01 -7.26 -12.17
C LEU A 158 21.99 -6.77 -11.13
N MET A 159 21.95 -5.46 -10.87
CA MET A 159 20.98 -4.84 -9.97
C MET A 159 19.55 -5.02 -10.49
N LYS A 160 19.32 -4.82 -11.79
CA LYS A 160 18.01 -5.05 -12.42
C LYS A 160 17.55 -6.51 -12.27
N SER A 161 18.43 -7.48 -12.49
CA SER A 161 18.12 -8.89 -12.30
C SER A 161 17.80 -9.23 -10.83
N ASN A 162 18.56 -8.66 -9.89
CA ASN A 162 18.31 -8.81 -8.47
C ASN A 162 16.96 -8.21 -8.04
N VAL A 163 16.63 -7.02 -8.53
CA VAL A 163 15.34 -6.36 -8.28
C VAL A 163 14.19 -7.19 -8.84
N GLU A 164 14.30 -7.71 -10.06
CA GLU A 164 13.27 -8.58 -10.64
C GLU A 164 13.06 -9.85 -9.80
N ARG A 165 14.16 -10.49 -9.36
CA ARG A 165 14.09 -11.68 -8.50
C ARG A 165 13.44 -11.38 -7.15
N LEU A 166 13.79 -10.25 -6.53
CA LEU A 166 13.28 -9.87 -5.22
C LEU A 166 11.82 -9.40 -5.29
N ASN A 167 11.43 -8.66 -6.34
CA ASN A 167 10.04 -8.27 -6.55
C ASN A 167 9.12 -9.49 -6.67
N LYS A 168 9.53 -10.54 -7.40
CA LYS A 168 8.76 -11.79 -7.47
C LYS A 168 8.41 -12.38 -6.09
N ILE A 169 9.21 -12.13 -5.06
CA ILE A 169 9.00 -12.68 -3.72
C ILE A 169 8.33 -11.66 -2.80
N TYR A 170 8.78 -10.40 -2.84
CA TYR A 170 8.48 -9.39 -1.83
C TYR A 170 7.50 -8.30 -2.28
N GLU A 171 7.08 -8.28 -3.54
CA GLU A 171 6.18 -7.25 -4.07
C GLU A 171 4.90 -7.12 -3.24
N GLY A 172 4.25 -8.25 -2.93
CA GLY A 172 2.99 -8.24 -2.20
C GLY A 172 3.11 -7.91 -0.71
N ILE A 173 4.32 -7.87 -0.14
CA ILE A 173 4.61 -7.50 1.25
C ILE A 173 5.44 -6.21 1.41
N LYS A 174 5.71 -5.49 0.31
CA LYS A 174 6.64 -4.35 0.28
C LYS A 174 6.32 -3.25 1.29
N PHE A 175 5.03 -3.00 1.51
CA PHE A 175 4.53 -1.94 2.37
C PHE A 175 4.01 -2.45 3.72
N MET A 176 4.44 -3.64 4.12
CA MET A 176 3.97 -4.26 5.36
C MET A 176 4.83 -3.76 6.52
N ASP A 177 4.25 -2.93 7.38
CA ASP A 177 4.97 -2.36 8.53
C ASP A 177 4.95 -3.28 9.75
N GLU A 178 3.86 -4.03 9.91
CA GLU A 178 3.54 -4.92 11.04
C GLU A 178 3.15 -6.30 10.52
N LEU A 179 3.34 -7.32 11.36
CA LEU A 179 2.89 -8.68 11.09
C LEU A 179 1.38 -8.72 10.80
N PRO A 180 0.93 -9.57 9.86
CA PRO A 180 -0.49 -9.72 9.60
C PRO A 180 -1.18 -10.38 10.80
N GLN A 181 -2.37 -9.90 11.13
CA GLN A 181 -3.21 -10.46 12.20
C GLN A 181 -4.04 -11.64 11.72
N PHE A 182 -4.11 -11.86 10.41
CA PHE A 182 -4.87 -12.93 9.81
C PHE A 182 -4.17 -13.45 8.56
N LEU A 183 -4.10 -14.77 8.43
CA LEU A 183 -3.53 -15.45 7.26
C LEU A 183 -4.64 -16.19 6.49
N ILE A 184 -4.72 -15.94 5.19
CA ILE A 184 -5.58 -16.70 4.27
C ILE A 184 -4.68 -17.52 3.36
N VAL A 185 -4.90 -18.83 3.31
CA VAL A 185 -4.08 -19.77 2.55
C VAL A 185 -4.92 -20.51 1.52
N ILE A 186 -4.41 -20.61 0.30
CA ILE A 186 -4.97 -21.46 -0.75
C ILE A 186 -4.06 -22.67 -0.90
N ASP A 187 -4.62 -23.86 -0.71
CA ASP A 187 -3.91 -25.14 -0.66
C ASP A 187 -2.97 -25.28 0.55
N SER A 188 -3.51 -25.84 1.64
CA SER A 188 -2.75 -26.06 2.88
C SER A 188 -1.63 -27.11 2.75
N MET A 189 -1.69 -27.98 1.73
CA MET A 189 -0.69 -29.03 1.51
C MET A 189 0.59 -28.44 0.92
N VAL A 190 0.46 -27.47 0.02
CA VAL A 190 1.59 -26.74 -0.56
C VAL A 190 2.17 -25.73 0.44
N GLU A 191 1.31 -24.99 1.14
CA GLU A 191 1.71 -23.86 2.00
C GLU A 191 1.92 -24.23 3.48
N LYS A 192 2.38 -25.46 3.76
CA LYS A 192 2.61 -25.95 5.13
C LYS A 192 3.55 -25.05 5.94
N ASN A 193 4.57 -24.51 5.30
CA ASN A 193 5.55 -23.64 5.97
C ASN A 193 4.89 -22.34 6.47
N ALA A 194 4.02 -21.73 5.66
CA ALA A 194 3.29 -20.54 6.05
C ALA A 194 2.35 -20.82 7.23
N ILE A 195 1.64 -21.95 7.20
CA ILE A 195 0.74 -22.38 8.28
C ILE A 195 1.51 -22.64 9.59
N ASN A 196 2.64 -23.35 9.51
CA ASN A 196 3.46 -23.65 10.67
C ASN A 196 4.05 -22.38 11.29
N GLU A 197 4.55 -21.45 10.47
CA GLU A 197 5.07 -20.18 10.94
C GLU A 197 3.96 -19.31 11.58
N ALA A 198 2.78 -19.24 10.95
CA ALA A 198 1.63 -18.51 11.49
C ALA A 198 1.19 -19.07 12.85
N ARG A 199 1.16 -20.41 12.98
CA ARG A 199 0.85 -21.09 14.25
C ARG A 199 1.86 -20.74 15.35
N ILE A 200 3.16 -20.71 15.02
CA ILE A 200 4.20 -20.30 15.98
C ILE A 200 4.00 -18.85 16.43
N ALA A 201 3.62 -17.96 15.52
CA ALA A 201 3.36 -16.56 15.81
C ALA A 201 1.98 -16.30 16.45
N GLY A 202 1.13 -17.31 16.59
CA GLY A 202 -0.23 -17.17 17.13
C GLY A 202 -1.20 -16.42 16.20
N VAL A 203 -0.93 -16.42 14.90
CA VAL A 203 -1.78 -15.80 13.88
C VAL A 203 -2.82 -16.81 13.40
N PRO A 204 -4.13 -16.51 13.50
CA PRO A 204 -5.18 -17.41 13.03
C PRO A 204 -5.14 -17.59 11.50
N VAL A 205 -5.41 -18.82 11.07
CA VAL A 205 -5.34 -19.23 9.66
C VAL A 205 -6.72 -19.67 9.14
N ILE A 206 -7.17 -19.02 8.07
CA ILE A 206 -8.22 -19.55 7.18
C ILE A 206 -7.52 -20.25 6.02
N ALA A 207 -7.91 -21.49 5.71
CA ALA A 207 -7.38 -22.16 4.53
C ALA A 207 -8.46 -22.86 3.71
N LEU A 208 -8.32 -22.77 2.39
CA LEU A 208 -8.99 -23.66 1.46
C LEU A 208 -8.29 -25.01 1.52
N ILE A 209 -9.06 -26.05 1.85
CA ILE A 209 -8.55 -27.41 2.03
C ILE A 209 -9.26 -28.38 1.09
N ASP A 210 -8.49 -29.14 0.32
CA ASP A 210 -8.98 -30.27 -0.43
C ASP A 210 -8.84 -31.56 0.42
N THR A 211 -9.38 -32.64 -0.09
CA THR A 211 -9.41 -34.01 0.45
C THR A 211 -8.05 -34.61 0.78
N ASN A 212 -6.94 -34.10 0.23
CA ASN A 212 -5.57 -34.53 0.54
C ASN A 212 -4.96 -33.80 1.77
N CYS A 213 -5.61 -32.75 2.27
CA CYS A 213 -5.11 -31.89 3.33
C CYS A 213 -5.44 -32.41 4.74
N ASP A 214 -4.72 -31.92 5.77
CA ASP A 214 -5.06 -32.17 7.18
C ASP A 214 -5.86 -30.98 7.74
N PRO A 215 -7.15 -31.14 8.08
CA PRO A 215 -7.97 -30.04 8.57
C PRO A 215 -7.58 -29.57 9.98
N ASP A 216 -6.82 -30.36 10.75
CA ASP A 216 -6.44 -30.00 12.13
C ASP A 216 -5.24 -29.01 12.15
N LEU A 217 -4.62 -28.77 10.99
CA LEU A 217 -3.54 -27.81 10.87
C LEU A 217 -4.04 -26.35 10.79
N VAL A 218 -5.33 -26.15 10.55
CA VAL A 218 -5.94 -24.86 10.21
C VAL A 218 -7.04 -24.54 11.22
N ASP A 219 -7.12 -23.30 11.67
CA ASP A 219 -8.14 -22.88 12.64
C ASP A 219 -9.54 -22.81 12.01
N PHE A 220 -9.60 -22.27 10.79
CA PHE A 220 -10.83 -22.14 10.00
C PHE A 220 -10.68 -22.89 8.66
N PRO A 221 -10.84 -24.23 8.67
CA PRO A 221 -10.76 -25.03 7.45
C PRO A 221 -12.00 -24.84 6.59
N ILE A 222 -11.83 -24.53 5.31
CA ILE A 222 -12.91 -24.43 4.32
C ILE A 222 -12.73 -25.55 3.27
N PRO A 223 -13.50 -26.66 3.37
CA PRO A 223 -13.47 -27.74 2.38
C PRO A 223 -13.88 -27.27 0.99
N ALA A 224 -12.95 -27.28 0.04
CA ALA A 224 -13.20 -26.81 -1.32
C ALA A 224 -12.13 -27.33 -2.29
N ASN A 225 -12.48 -27.33 -3.57
CA ASN A 225 -11.54 -27.57 -4.67
C ASN A 225 -10.51 -26.44 -4.79
N ASP A 226 -9.22 -26.76 -4.66
CA ASP A 226 -8.10 -25.84 -4.82
C ASP A 226 -7.39 -25.98 -6.19
N ASP A 227 -7.84 -26.87 -7.07
CA ASP A 227 -7.34 -27.05 -8.44
C ASP A 227 -8.16 -26.25 -9.48
N SER A 228 -9.43 -25.98 -9.19
CA SER A 228 -10.30 -25.24 -10.12
C SER A 228 -10.08 -23.73 -10.02
N ILE A 229 -9.64 -23.11 -11.11
CA ILE A 229 -9.53 -21.64 -11.26
C ILE A 229 -10.85 -20.96 -10.88
N LYS A 230 -12.00 -21.52 -11.29
CA LYS A 230 -13.33 -20.95 -10.98
C LYS A 230 -13.66 -21.04 -9.50
N SER A 231 -13.31 -22.15 -8.86
CA SER A 231 -13.48 -22.36 -7.41
C SER A 231 -12.63 -21.35 -6.64
N ILE A 232 -11.32 -21.32 -6.91
CA ILE A 232 -10.38 -20.39 -6.28
C ILE A 232 -10.85 -18.94 -6.45
N ASN A 233 -11.24 -18.54 -7.66
CA ASN A 233 -11.74 -17.20 -7.93
C ASN A 233 -12.97 -16.86 -7.08
N LEU A 234 -13.93 -17.78 -6.94
CA LEU A 234 -15.11 -17.57 -6.11
C LEU A 234 -14.72 -17.27 -4.65
N TYR A 235 -13.88 -18.10 -4.03
CA TYR A 235 -13.49 -17.91 -2.64
C TYR A 235 -12.61 -16.68 -2.43
N VAL A 236 -11.65 -16.43 -3.33
CA VAL A 236 -10.75 -15.27 -3.26
C VAL A 236 -11.55 -13.97 -3.37
N ASN A 237 -12.56 -13.91 -4.25
CA ASN A 237 -13.41 -12.73 -4.37
C ASN A 237 -14.26 -12.50 -3.11
N LEU A 238 -14.81 -13.56 -2.50
CA LEU A 238 -15.54 -13.43 -1.22
C LEU A 238 -14.64 -12.90 -0.10
N PHE A 239 -13.40 -13.37 0.00
CA PHE A 239 -12.44 -12.81 0.94
C PHE A 239 -12.10 -11.35 0.61
N GLY A 240 -11.91 -11.04 -0.68
CA GLY A 240 -11.63 -9.70 -1.17
C GLY A 240 -12.75 -8.70 -0.84
N GLU A 241 -14.02 -9.08 -0.98
CA GLU A 241 -15.16 -8.25 -0.63
C GLU A 241 -15.17 -7.83 0.85
N ILE A 242 -14.81 -8.76 1.75
CA ILE A 242 -14.67 -8.46 3.18
C ILE A 242 -13.47 -7.54 3.43
N VAL A 243 -12.30 -7.86 2.86
CA VAL A 243 -11.08 -7.06 3.07
C VAL A 243 -11.25 -5.63 2.53
N LYS A 244 -11.97 -5.46 1.42
CA LYS A 244 -12.28 -4.16 0.80
C LYS A 244 -13.06 -3.23 1.73
N GLN A 245 -13.87 -3.78 2.63
CA GLN A 245 -14.65 -3.00 3.59
C GLN A 245 -13.78 -2.44 4.73
N GLY A 246 -12.57 -2.97 4.92
CA GLY A 246 -11.63 -2.51 5.93
C GLY A 246 -10.98 -1.17 5.64
N LYS A 247 -10.71 -0.39 6.69
CA LYS A 247 -10.04 0.93 6.56
C LYS A 247 -8.62 0.84 6.01
N LYS A 248 -7.85 -0.19 6.39
CA LYS A 248 -6.45 -0.37 5.99
C LYS A 248 -6.28 -0.69 4.49
N SER A 249 -7.34 -1.20 3.86
CA SER A 249 -7.34 -1.60 2.45
C SER A 249 -7.12 -0.40 1.52
N ALA A 250 -7.91 0.66 1.70
CA ALA A 250 -7.83 1.89 0.92
C ALA A 250 -6.48 2.60 1.07
N SER A 251 -5.93 2.64 2.28
CA SER A 251 -4.59 3.20 2.51
C SER A 251 -3.50 2.43 1.79
N LEU A 252 -3.59 1.09 1.74
CA LEU A 252 -2.58 0.28 1.05
C LEU A 252 -2.64 0.48 -0.47
N VAL A 253 -3.85 0.60 -1.05
CA VAL A 253 -4.02 0.91 -2.47
C VAL A 253 -3.40 2.27 -2.81
N ALA A 254 -3.65 3.29 -1.98
CA ALA A 254 -3.06 4.61 -2.18
C ALA A 254 -1.52 4.57 -2.09
N LEU A 255 -0.97 3.84 -1.11
CA LEU A 255 0.48 3.72 -0.93
C LEU A 255 1.16 3.03 -2.13
N ARG A 256 0.56 1.95 -2.67
CA ARG A 256 1.03 1.27 -3.88
C ARG A 256 1.03 2.19 -5.10
N LYS A 257 -0.04 2.97 -5.29
CA LYS A 257 -0.16 3.95 -6.38
C LYS A 257 0.88 5.06 -6.27
N ASN A 258 1.07 5.60 -5.07
CA ASN A 258 2.07 6.64 -4.81
C ASN A 258 3.48 6.14 -5.06
N HIS A 259 3.82 4.92 -4.63
CA HIS A 259 5.12 4.31 -4.91
C HIS A 259 5.38 4.16 -6.40
N LYS A 260 4.40 3.64 -7.14
CA LYS A 260 4.51 3.47 -8.59
C LYS A 260 4.67 4.83 -9.31
N ALA A 261 3.84 5.81 -8.95
CA ALA A 261 3.93 7.17 -9.50
C ALA A 261 5.28 7.84 -9.18
N ASN A 262 5.83 7.61 -7.98
CA ASN A 262 7.15 8.12 -7.60
C ASN A 262 8.25 7.53 -8.48
N LEU A 263 8.25 6.20 -8.66
CA LEU A 263 9.21 5.51 -9.54
C LEU A 263 9.10 6.00 -11.00
N GLU A 264 7.88 6.13 -11.54
CA GLU A 264 7.65 6.65 -12.89
C GLU A 264 8.14 8.10 -13.03
N SER A 265 7.90 8.94 -12.02
CA SER A 265 8.37 10.33 -12.02
C SER A 265 9.88 10.45 -12.00
N MET A 266 10.57 9.56 -11.28
CA MET A 266 12.03 9.50 -11.26
C MET A 266 12.61 9.02 -12.59
N GLN A 267 11.99 8.00 -13.19
CA GLN A 267 12.38 7.51 -14.52
C GLN A 267 12.22 8.59 -15.59
N LEU A 268 11.09 9.30 -15.60
CA LEU A 268 10.84 10.36 -16.57
C LEU A 268 11.83 11.52 -16.43
N LYS A 269 12.17 11.91 -15.20
CA LYS A 269 13.19 12.93 -14.94
C LYS A 269 14.56 12.51 -15.49
N TYR A 270 14.94 11.27 -15.23
CA TYR A 270 16.19 10.70 -15.75
C TYR A 270 16.21 10.67 -17.29
N GLU A 271 15.13 10.24 -17.93
CA GLU A 271 15.02 10.22 -19.39
C GLU A 271 15.11 11.64 -19.99
N GLN A 272 14.47 12.63 -19.38
CA GLN A 272 14.55 14.02 -19.81
C GLN A 272 15.95 14.62 -19.66
N GLU A 273 16.64 14.31 -18.56
CA GLU A 273 18.03 14.75 -18.36
C GLU A 273 18.95 14.12 -19.41
N LYS A 274 18.80 12.82 -19.66
CA LYS A 274 19.57 12.12 -20.67
C LYS A 274 19.32 12.66 -22.08
N GLU A 275 18.07 12.93 -22.46
CA GLU A 275 17.75 13.55 -23.76
C GLU A 275 18.34 14.96 -23.89
N ARG A 276 18.40 15.73 -22.80
CA ARG A 276 19.03 17.06 -22.78
C ARG A 276 20.54 16.94 -22.99
N GLU A 277 21.20 16.00 -22.32
CA GLU A 277 22.62 15.73 -22.49
C GLU A 277 22.94 15.30 -23.94
N GLU A 278 22.15 14.38 -24.50
CA GLU A 278 22.33 13.91 -25.88
C GLU A 278 22.19 15.06 -26.90
N LYS A 279 21.19 15.95 -26.73
CA LYS A 279 21.02 17.14 -27.59
C LYS A 279 22.19 18.11 -27.49
N MET A 280 22.68 18.38 -26.28
CA MET A 280 23.84 19.25 -26.06
C MET A 280 25.10 18.67 -26.71
N GLU A 281 25.32 17.35 -26.59
CA GLU A 281 26.43 16.66 -27.26
C GLU A 281 26.31 16.71 -28.79
N GLU A 282 25.10 16.55 -29.35
CA GLU A 282 24.87 16.65 -30.79
C GLU A 282 25.13 18.06 -31.32
N GLU A 283 24.64 19.09 -30.62
CA GLU A 283 24.90 20.49 -30.94
C GLU A 283 26.41 20.81 -30.88
N GLU A 284 27.12 20.30 -29.87
CA GLU A 284 28.56 20.48 -29.74
C GLU A 284 29.33 19.75 -30.85
N ARG A 285 28.93 18.51 -31.20
CA ARG A 285 29.51 17.77 -32.34
C ARG A 285 29.30 18.51 -33.66
N LEU A 286 28.11 19.08 -33.88
CA LEU A 286 27.79 19.83 -35.09
C LEU A 286 28.59 21.14 -35.16
N ARG A 287 28.75 21.83 -34.03
CA ARG A 287 29.61 23.02 -33.90
C ARG A 287 31.08 22.70 -34.18
N LEU A 288 31.59 21.58 -33.68
CA LEU A 288 32.97 21.14 -33.90
C LEU A 288 33.21 20.74 -35.36
N LYS A 289 32.22 20.12 -36.02
CA LYS A 289 32.25 19.83 -37.46
C LYS A 289 32.26 21.11 -38.29
N ALA A 290 31.43 22.10 -37.95
CA ALA A 290 31.40 23.39 -38.62
C ALA A 290 32.72 24.18 -38.48
N MET A 291 33.40 24.07 -37.33
CA MET A 291 34.76 24.60 -37.15
C MET A 291 35.80 23.88 -38.02
N ARG A 292 35.74 22.54 -38.13
CA ARG A 292 36.65 21.76 -38.99
C ARG A 292 36.47 22.04 -40.48
N GLU A 293 35.25 22.30 -40.93
CA GLU A 293 34.93 22.61 -42.33
C GLU A 293 35.24 24.08 -42.72
N GLY A 294 35.83 24.88 -41.82
CA GLY A 294 36.33 26.22 -42.14
C GLY A 294 35.25 27.27 -42.41
N LYS A 295 33.98 27.00 -42.06
CA LYS A 295 32.85 27.93 -42.27
C LYS A 295 32.68 28.99 -41.17
N VAL A 296 33.51 28.99 -40.13
CA VAL A 296 33.46 29.98 -39.04
C VAL A 296 34.79 30.72 -38.96
N THR A 297 34.77 32.02 -39.26
CA THR A 297 35.91 32.92 -39.11
C THR A 297 36.13 33.25 -37.63
N SER A 298 37.41 33.35 -37.25
CA SER A 298 37.91 33.63 -35.90
C SER A 298 37.55 35.04 -35.40
N ALA A 299 36.28 35.27 -35.05
CA ALA A 299 35.83 36.52 -34.44
C ALA A 299 34.75 36.27 -33.37
N THR A 300 35.08 35.50 -32.34
CA THR A 300 34.57 35.67 -30.95
C THR A 300 35.27 34.63 -30.07
N THR A 301 36.50 34.91 -29.67
CA THR A 301 37.22 34.22 -28.60
C THR A 301 36.66 34.68 -27.24
N GLY A 302 35.49 34.17 -26.87
CA GLY A 302 35.01 34.15 -25.50
C GLY A 302 35.29 32.78 -24.91
N VAL A 303 36.28 32.67 -24.04
CA VAL A 303 36.57 31.46 -23.26
C VAL A 303 35.31 31.13 -22.45
N VAL A 304 34.59 30.07 -22.82
CA VAL A 304 33.60 29.45 -21.91
C VAL A 304 34.41 28.72 -20.85
N ARG A 305 34.78 29.45 -19.80
CA ARG A 305 35.32 28.86 -18.57
C ARG A 305 34.22 27.95 -18.04
N VAL A 306 34.53 26.67 -17.83
CA VAL A 306 33.69 25.73 -17.09
C VAL A 306 33.55 26.29 -15.67
N LEU A 307 32.55 27.14 -15.46
CA LEU A 307 31.94 27.28 -14.16
C LEU A 307 30.96 26.11 -14.10
N LYS A 308 31.18 25.19 -13.14
CA LYS A 308 30.04 24.58 -12.45
C LYS A 308 29.12 25.78 -12.19
N LYS A 309 27.95 25.83 -12.84
CA LYS A 309 26.94 26.83 -12.50
C LYS A 309 26.61 26.51 -11.05
N GLU A 310 27.25 27.19 -10.11
CA GLU A 310 26.75 27.27 -8.75
C GLU A 310 25.30 27.68 -8.91
N LYS A 311 24.40 26.94 -8.26
CA LYS A 311 22.96 27.18 -8.32
C LYS A 311 22.73 28.67 -8.36
N ASN A 312 22.08 29.14 -9.43
CA ASN A 312 21.87 30.55 -9.70
C ASN A 312 20.94 31.10 -8.62
N LEU A 313 21.51 31.43 -7.46
CA LEU A 313 20.82 31.93 -6.28
C LEU A 313 20.03 33.19 -6.63
N GLU A 314 20.47 33.96 -7.62
CA GLU A 314 19.78 35.15 -8.12
C GLU A 314 18.52 34.82 -8.95
N GLU A 315 18.50 33.73 -9.73
CA GLU A 315 17.29 33.30 -10.45
C GLU A 315 16.30 32.62 -9.51
N GLU A 316 16.77 31.88 -8.49
CA GLU A 316 15.91 31.35 -7.43
C GLU A 316 15.39 32.47 -6.50
N PHE A 317 16.19 33.49 -6.18
CA PHE A 317 15.72 34.67 -5.45
C PHE A 317 14.75 35.51 -6.29
N ALA A 318 15.01 35.72 -7.58
CA ALA A 318 14.09 36.47 -8.46
C ALA A 318 12.79 35.69 -8.72
N ALA A 319 12.84 34.36 -8.84
CA ALA A 319 11.64 33.52 -8.90
C ALA A 319 10.90 33.51 -7.54
N ALA A 320 11.62 33.48 -6.42
CA ALA A 320 11.02 33.58 -5.09
C ALA A 320 10.46 34.99 -4.80
N GLU A 321 11.06 36.06 -5.34
CA GLU A 321 10.55 37.44 -5.27
C GLU A 321 9.35 37.63 -6.19
N ALA A 322 9.34 37.02 -7.38
CA ALA A 322 8.18 37.04 -8.28
C ALA A 322 7.01 36.24 -7.70
N VAL A 323 7.27 35.07 -7.10
CA VAL A 323 6.25 34.29 -6.38
C VAL A 323 5.77 35.02 -5.12
N LYS A 324 6.67 35.70 -4.38
CA LYS A 324 6.29 36.59 -3.27
C LYS A 324 5.44 37.78 -3.75
N ALA A 325 5.78 38.38 -4.89
CA ALA A 325 5.02 39.48 -5.47
C ALA A 325 3.63 39.04 -5.96
N GLU A 326 3.48 37.81 -6.47
CA GLU A 326 2.17 37.23 -6.79
C GLU A 326 1.36 36.90 -5.53
N THR A 327 1.98 36.38 -4.46
CA THR A 327 1.29 36.17 -3.17
C THR A 327 0.90 37.47 -2.47
N ASN A 328 1.67 38.54 -2.61
CA ASN A 328 1.38 39.87 -2.04
C ASN A 328 0.11 40.53 -2.61
N SER A 329 -0.42 40.01 -3.74
CA SER A 329 -1.57 40.60 -4.44
C SER A 329 -2.93 39.92 -4.16
N LYS A 330 -2.95 38.80 -3.42
CA LYS A 330 -4.20 38.09 -3.10
C LYS A 330 -5.02 38.85 -2.07
N LYS A 331 -6.29 39.13 -2.39
CA LYS A 331 -7.23 39.82 -1.50
C LYS A 331 -7.82 38.82 -0.51
N ILE A 332 -8.25 39.30 0.65
CA ILE A 332 -8.87 38.47 1.69
C ILE A 332 -10.15 37.77 1.19
N GLU A 333 -10.83 38.35 0.22
CA GLU A 333 -12.02 37.79 -0.45
C GLU A 333 -11.73 36.44 -1.16
N ASP A 334 -10.47 36.18 -1.51
CA ASP A 334 -10.06 34.93 -2.18
C ASP A 334 -9.79 33.77 -1.20
N LEU A 335 -9.83 34.03 0.13
CA LEU A 335 -9.54 33.03 1.18
C LEU A 335 -10.75 32.15 1.55
N GLY A 336 -11.93 32.40 0.97
CA GLY A 336 -13.13 31.58 1.18
C GLY A 336 -13.60 31.56 2.64
N LEU A 337 -13.39 32.66 3.38
CA LEU A 337 -13.80 32.81 4.77
C LEU A 337 -15.30 33.10 4.85
N THR A 338 -15.88 32.96 6.05
CA THR A 338 -17.27 33.37 6.22
C THR A 338 -17.39 34.89 6.13
N THR A 339 -18.47 35.39 5.51
CA THR A 339 -18.71 36.84 5.28
C THR A 339 -18.60 37.70 6.54
N ARG A 340 -18.88 37.12 7.72
CA ARG A 340 -18.73 37.77 9.03
C ARG A 340 -17.26 37.99 9.40
N VAL A 341 -16.40 37.02 9.10
CA VAL A 341 -14.96 37.05 9.39
C VAL A 341 -14.26 38.00 8.41
N GLU A 342 -14.62 37.96 7.13
CA GLU A 342 -14.09 38.89 6.11
C GLU A 342 -14.39 40.35 6.47
N LYS A 343 -15.63 40.64 6.87
CA LYS A 343 -16.03 41.99 7.28
C LYS A 343 -15.31 42.46 8.55
N ALA A 344 -15.12 41.56 9.52
CA ALA A 344 -14.35 41.87 10.74
C ALA A 344 -12.88 42.15 10.42
N LEU A 345 -12.27 41.43 9.47
CA LEU A 345 -10.89 41.67 9.03
C LEU A 345 -10.75 43.03 8.30
N LEU A 346 -11.69 43.35 7.39
CA LEU A 346 -11.71 44.62 6.66
C LEU A 346 -11.94 45.84 7.57
N GLU A 347 -12.83 45.73 8.57
CA GLU A 347 -13.08 46.81 9.54
C GLU A 347 -11.84 47.11 10.41
N ASN A 348 -10.99 46.11 10.65
CA ASN A 348 -9.73 46.27 11.37
C ASN A 348 -8.54 46.63 10.46
N GLY A 349 -8.80 46.96 9.19
CA GLY A 349 -7.81 47.48 8.26
C GLY A 349 -6.87 46.45 7.63
N LEU A 350 -7.09 45.16 7.88
CA LEU A 350 -6.34 44.07 7.25
C LEU A 350 -6.97 43.80 5.89
N LYS A 351 -6.24 43.99 4.80
CA LYS A 351 -6.79 43.94 3.43
C LYS A 351 -6.09 42.93 2.53
N THR A 352 -4.84 42.60 2.82
CA THR A 352 -4.03 41.67 2.04
C THR A 352 -3.60 40.46 2.86
N LEU A 353 -3.19 39.38 2.17
CA LEU A 353 -2.68 38.17 2.81
C LEU A 353 -1.47 38.44 3.71
N ASP A 354 -0.61 39.39 3.34
CA ASP A 354 0.59 39.77 4.10
C ASP A 354 0.27 40.29 5.50
N ASP A 355 -0.86 40.97 5.66
CA ASP A 355 -1.29 41.49 6.97
C ASP A 355 -1.66 40.37 7.97
N LEU A 356 -1.87 39.15 7.45
CA LEU A 356 -2.25 37.95 8.19
C LEU A 356 -1.09 36.96 8.35
N VAL A 357 -0.13 36.96 7.42
CA VAL A 357 1.06 36.09 7.45
C VAL A 357 1.98 36.52 8.60
N GLY A 358 2.12 35.66 9.61
CA GLY A 358 2.98 35.90 10.77
C GLY A 358 2.24 36.24 12.08
N LYS A 359 0.91 36.44 12.02
CA LYS A 359 0.09 36.54 13.24
C LYS A 359 -0.16 35.17 13.84
N SER A 360 0.08 35.03 15.14
CA SER A 360 -0.21 33.82 15.88
C SER A 360 -1.71 33.66 16.12
N LYS A 361 -2.15 32.47 16.55
CA LYS A 361 -3.57 32.22 16.84
C LYS A 361 -4.06 33.15 17.95
N GLU A 362 -3.19 33.47 18.90
CA GLU A 362 -3.44 34.37 20.01
C GLU A 362 -3.68 35.81 19.51
N ASP A 363 -2.84 36.32 18.60
CA ASP A 363 -2.96 37.67 18.04
C ASP A 363 -4.24 37.88 17.23
N LEU A 364 -4.77 36.81 16.61
CA LEU A 364 -6.00 36.85 15.83
C LEU A 364 -7.25 36.84 16.70
N VAL A 365 -7.19 36.28 17.91
CA VAL A 365 -8.31 36.25 18.87
C VAL A 365 -8.49 37.60 19.58
N GLU A 366 -7.43 38.40 19.69
CA GLU A 366 -7.51 39.76 20.24
C GLU A 366 -8.22 40.75 19.31
N ILE A 367 -8.38 40.40 18.02
CA ILE A 367 -9.09 41.23 17.05
C ILE A 367 -10.59 41.20 17.35
N LYS A 368 -11.16 42.39 17.55
CA LYS A 368 -12.58 42.56 17.87
C LYS A 368 -13.46 41.94 16.77
N GLY A 369 -14.16 40.86 17.12
CA GLY A 369 -15.08 40.15 16.23
C GLY A 369 -14.60 38.78 15.74
N ILE A 370 -13.36 38.38 16.06
CA ILE A 370 -12.81 37.06 15.73
C ILE A 370 -12.79 36.20 17.00
N GLY A 371 -13.43 35.03 16.93
CA GLY A 371 -13.40 34.02 18.02
C GLY A 371 -12.37 32.92 17.75
N GLU A 372 -12.11 32.05 18.72
CA GLU A 372 -11.09 30.98 18.61
C GLU A 372 -11.27 30.08 17.38
N LYS A 373 -12.51 29.74 17.03
CA LYS A 373 -12.82 28.94 15.83
C LYS A 373 -12.54 29.69 14.53
N ALA A 374 -12.85 30.98 14.49
CA ALA A 374 -12.57 31.83 13.33
C ALA A 374 -11.06 32.06 13.18
N ALA A 375 -10.33 32.20 14.29
CA ALA A 375 -8.87 32.26 14.27
C ALA A 375 -8.25 30.96 13.74
N GLU A 376 -8.78 29.79 14.09
CA GLU A 376 -8.35 28.51 13.50
C GLU A 376 -8.66 28.40 12.02
N GLU A 377 -9.82 28.87 11.57
CA GLU A 377 -10.20 28.92 10.15
C GLU A 377 -9.26 29.83 9.36
N ILE A 378 -8.91 31.00 9.91
CA ILE A 378 -7.96 31.94 9.30
C ILE A 378 -6.55 31.32 9.22
N VAL A 379 -6.04 30.74 10.32
CA VAL A 379 -4.72 30.10 10.33
C VAL A 379 -4.66 28.92 9.36
N LYS A 380 -5.76 28.20 9.18
CA LYS A 380 -5.87 27.11 8.21
C LYS A 380 -5.97 27.61 6.77
N ALA A 381 -6.54 28.78 6.53
CA ALA A 381 -6.61 29.41 5.20
C ALA A 381 -5.29 30.07 4.77
N ILE A 382 -4.42 30.43 5.72
CA ILE A 382 -3.07 30.99 5.46
C ILE A 382 -2.05 29.89 5.08
N LYS A 383 -2.23 28.66 5.57
CA LYS A 383 -1.39 27.50 5.24
C LYS A 383 -1.80 26.86 3.92
#